data_AF-A0A430ABH0-F1
#
_entry.id   AF-A0A430ABH0-F1
#
_cell.length_a   1.000
_cell.length_b   1.000
_cell.length_c   1.000
_cell.angle_alpha   90.00
_cell.angle_beta   90.00
_cell.angle_gamma   90.00
#
_symmetry.space_group_name_H-M   'P 1'
#
loop_
_entity.id
_entity.type
_entity.pdbx_description
1 polymer ?
#
loop_
_entity_poly.entity_id
_entity_poly.type
_entity_poly.pdbx_seq_one_letter_code
_entity_poly.pdbx_strand_id
1 'polypeptide(L)'
;MTTETITTLLITLLLISGVFTLIAFVTTLTGGLFFSRTPDRFKRDLNDPRYDSEKRIGLRFSKFIFTYITPFFIAALILLIFFYFFM
;
A
#
# COMPACT_ATOMS: atom_id res chain seq x y z
N MET A 1 1.86 28.21 -9.75
CA MET A 1 1.06 27.07 -9.25
C MET A 1 0.07 27.63 -8.26
N THR A 2 -1.24 27.42 -8.46
CA THR A 2 -2.28 27.93 -7.53
C THR A 2 -2.45 27.00 -6.35
N THR A 3 -3.02 27.49 -5.24
CA THR A 3 -3.32 26.67 -4.05
C THR A 3 -4.15 25.44 -4.40
N GLU A 4 -5.17 25.61 -5.24
CA GLU A 4 -6.00 24.52 -5.78
C GLU A 4 -5.20 23.42 -6.48
N THR A 5 -4.19 23.81 -7.29
CA THR A 5 -3.33 22.83 -7.96
C THR A 5 -2.44 22.05 -6.99
N ILE A 6 -1.96 22.69 -5.91
CA ILE A 6 -1.18 22.01 -4.85
C ILE A 6 -2.06 21.00 -4.13
N THR A 7 -3.25 21.42 -3.69
CA THR A 7 -4.19 20.56 -2.97
C THR A 7 -4.60 19.35 -3.82
N THR A 8 -4.89 19.56 -5.10
CA THR A 8 -5.25 18.48 -6.02
C THR A 8 -4.11 17.47 -6.18
N LEU A 9 -2.86 17.93 -6.30
CA LEU A 9 -1.70 17.06 -6.38
C LEU A 9 -1.47 16.26 -5.09
N LEU A 10 -1.60 16.89 -3.92
CA LEU A 10 -1.47 16.22 -2.62
C LEU A 10 -2.54 15.15 -2.43
N ILE A 11 -3.80 15.44 -2.79
CA ILE A 11 -4.90 14.47 -2.73
C ILE A 11 -4.64 13.31 -3.69
N THR A 12 -4.20 13.59 -4.92
CA THR A 12 -3.89 12.55 -5.90
C THR A 12 -2.77 11.63 -5.40
N LEU A 13 -1.71 12.21 -4.84
CA LEU A 13 -0.59 11.47 -4.27
C LEU A 13 -1.04 10.61 -3.08
N LEU A 14 -1.90 11.14 -2.21
CA LEU A 14 -2.48 10.41 -1.07
C LEU A 14 -3.34 9.23 -1.52
N LEU A 15 -4.19 9.41 -2.53
CA LEU A 15 -5.04 8.33 -3.04
C LEU A 15 -4.19 7.20 -3.62
N ILE A 16 -3.22 7.53 -4.48
CA ILE A 16 -2.36 6.53 -5.13
C ILE A 16 -1.53 5.78 -4.09
N SER A 17 -0.80 6.51 -3.24
CA SER A 17 0.06 5.90 -2.22
C SER A 17 -0.74 5.17 -1.13
N GLY A 18 -1.95 5.64 -0.83
CA GLY A 18 -2.90 4.98 0.07
C GLY A 18 -3.39 3.65 -0.49
N VAL A 19 -3.77 3.59 -1.77
CA VAL A 19 -4.16 2.34 -2.44
C VAL A 19 -3.01 1.32 -2.43
N PHE A 20 -1.79 1.75 -2.76
CA PHE A 20 -0.62 0.87 -2.69
C PHE A 20 -0.37 0.37 -1.26
N THR A 21 -0.43 1.26 -0.27
CA THR A 21 -0.25 0.89 1.14
C THR A 21 -1.33 -0.09 1.61
N LEU A 22 -2.58 0.10 1.20
CA LEU A 22 -3.68 -0.82 1.50
C LEU A 22 -3.43 -2.20 0.86
N ILE A 23 -3.02 -2.23 -0.41
CA ILE A 23 -2.67 -3.47 -1.11
C ILE A 23 -1.53 -4.18 -0.37
N ALA A 24 -0.47 -3.47 0.04
CA ALA A 24 0.64 -4.05 0.80
C ALA A 24 0.17 -4.60 2.15
N PHE A 25 -0.69 -3.87 2.85
CA PHE A 25 -1.27 -4.32 4.10
C PHE A 25 -2.04 -5.64 3.94
N VAL A 26 -2.95 -5.71 2.97
CA VAL A 26 -3.71 -6.94 2.70
C VAL A 26 -2.80 -8.07 2.20
N THR A 27 -1.78 -7.76 1.40
CA THR A 27 -0.76 -8.73 0.98
C THR A 27 0.00 -9.31 2.17
N THR A 28 0.26 -8.52 3.20
CA THR A 28 0.89 -8.98 4.45
C THR A 28 -0.04 -9.87 5.26
N LEU A 29 -1.31 -9.48 5.40
CA LEU A 29 -2.32 -10.27 6.11
C LEU A 29 -2.55 -11.64 5.47
N THR A 30 -2.39 -11.72 4.16
CA THR A 30 -2.50 -12.97 3.39
C THR A 30 -1.16 -13.69 3.23
N GLY A 31 -0.12 -13.33 3.98
CA GLY A 31 1.18 -14.02 3.91
C GLY A 31 1.85 -13.95 2.53
N GLY A 32 1.51 -12.96 1.71
CA GLY A 32 2.05 -12.76 0.36
C GLY A 32 1.25 -13.39 -0.78
N LEU A 33 0.13 -14.06 -0.51
CA LEU A 33 -0.65 -14.81 -1.51
C LEU A 33 -1.83 -14.03 -2.14
N PHE A 34 -2.10 -12.80 -1.70
CA PHE A 34 -3.32 -12.03 -1.99
C PHE A 34 -3.81 -12.08 -3.44
N PHE A 35 -2.91 -11.86 -4.41
CA PHE A 35 -3.31 -11.70 -5.81
C PHE A 35 -3.55 -13.01 -6.58
N SER A 36 -3.15 -14.15 -6.02
CA SER A 36 -3.11 -15.42 -6.76
C SER A 36 -4.30 -16.33 -6.49
N ARG A 37 -5.09 -16.08 -5.44
CA ARG A 37 -6.06 -17.05 -4.91
C ARG A 37 -7.38 -16.44 -4.44
N THR A 38 -8.44 -17.20 -4.68
CA THR A 38 -9.75 -16.98 -4.05
C THR A 38 -9.70 -17.35 -2.56
N PRO A 39 -10.56 -16.74 -1.70
CA PRO A 39 -10.55 -16.96 -0.26
C PRO A 39 -10.62 -18.44 0.17
N ASP A 40 -11.36 -19.26 -0.57
CA ASP A 40 -11.54 -20.70 -0.27
C ASP A 40 -10.31 -21.57 -0.55
N ARG A 41 -9.44 -21.12 -1.47
CA ARG A 41 -8.16 -21.80 -1.78
C ARG A 41 -7.02 -21.25 -0.94
N PHE A 42 -7.12 -19.99 -0.51
CA PHE A 42 -6.13 -19.35 0.35
C PHE A 42 -5.80 -20.17 1.60
N LYS A 43 -6.82 -20.65 2.34
CA LYS A 43 -6.60 -21.45 3.56
C LYS A 43 -5.86 -22.78 3.32
N ARG A 44 -6.04 -23.38 2.15
CA ARG A 44 -5.39 -24.65 1.77
C ARG A 44 -3.94 -24.42 1.34
N ASP A 45 -3.69 -23.34 0.62
CA ASP A 45 -2.40 -23.06 0.00
C ASP A 45 -1.46 -22.25 0.90
N LEU A 46 -1.99 -21.66 1.99
CA LEU A 46 -1.21 -20.92 2.98
C LEU A 46 -0.08 -21.76 3.59
N ASN A 47 -0.33 -23.06 3.82
CA ASN A 47 0.62 -23.98 4.42
C ASN A 47 1.30 -24.91 3.41
N ASP A 48 0.96 -24.80 2.12
CA ASP A 48 1.60 -25.62 1.09
C ASP A 48 2.96 -25.00 0.71
N PRO A 49 4.08 -25.77 0.85
CA PRO A 49 5.43 -25.30 0.54
C PRO A 49 5.65 -25.00 -0.95
N ARG A 50 4.79 -25.50 -1.85
CA ARG A 50 4.88 -25.21 -3.29
C ARG A 50 4.74 -23.73 -3.62
N TYR A 51 4.05 -22.97 -2.75
CA TYR A 51 3.79 -21.55 -2.94
C TYR A 51 4.73 -20.63 -2.14
N ASP A 52 5.80 -21.16 -1.55
CA ASP A 52 6.71 -20.36 -0.72
C ASP A 52 7.50 -19.31 -1.53
N SER A 53 7.69 -19.52 -2.83
CA SER A 53 8.26 -18.53 -3.74
C SER A 53 7.31 -17.34 -3.93
N GLU A 54 6.04 -17.61 -4.22
CA GLU A 54 4.99 -16.60 -4.38
C GLU A 54 4.77 -15.79 -3.10
N LYS A 55 4.67 -16.46 -1.95
CA LYS A 55 4.60 -15.82 -0.62
C LYS A 55 5.77 -14.87 -0.40
N ARG A 56 6.99 -15.31 -0.70
CA ARG A 56 8.20 -14.48 -0.55
C ARG A 56 8.19 -13.27 -1.46
N ILE A 57 7.71 -13.40 -2.70
CA ILE A 57 7.59 -12.27 -3.64
C ILE A 57 6.55 -11.27 -3.12
N GLY A 58 5.36 -11.73 -2.73
CA GLY A 58 4.30 -10.86 -2.20
C GLY A 58 4.73 -10.12 -0.93
N LEU A 59 5.41 -10.81 0.00
CA LEU A 59 5.95 -10.18 1.20
C LEU A 59 7.07 -9.19 0.89
N ARG A 60 7.94 -9.48 -0.09
CA ARG A 60 8.99 -8.54 -0.52
C ARG A 60 8.38 -7.29 -1.16
N PHE A 61 7.37 -7.46 -1.99
CA PHE A 61 6.61 -6.35 -2.58
C PHE A 61 5.95 -5.49 -1.51
N SER A 62 5.26 -6.11 -0.55
CA SER A 62 4.67 -5.40 0.58
C SER A 62 5.71 -4.62 1.39
N LYS A 63 6.85 -5.25 1.70
CA LYS A 63 7.97 -4.60 2.38
C LYS A 63 8.49 -3.39 1.59
N PHE A 64 8.61 -3.50 0.27
CA PHE A 64 9.00 -2.38 -0.59
C PHE A 64 8.02 -1.22 -0.47
N ILE A 65 6.71 -1.49 -0.57
CA ILE A 65 5.69 -0.45 -0.43
C ILE A 65 5.78 0.22 0.94
N PHE A 66 5.86 -0.55 2.03
CA PHE A 66 5.96 0.02 3.37
C PHE A 66 7.24 0.82 3.60
N THR A 67 8.34 0.44 2.95
CA THR A 67 9.63 1.12 3.11
C THR A 67 9.69 2.43 2.32
N TYR A 68 9.10 2.46 1.12
CA TYR A 68 9.28 3.59 0.20
C TYR A 68 8.00 4.38 -0.04
N ILE A 69 6.87 3.72 -0.29
CA ILE A 69 5.62 4.39 -0.67
C ILE A 69 4.88 4.94 0.56
N THR A 70 4.84 4.18 1.66
CA THR A 70 4.15 4.62 2.88
C THR A 70 4.74 5.90 3.50
N PRO A 71 6.06 6.13 3.52
CA PRO A 71 6.60 7.44 3.91
C PRO A 71 6.11 8.61 3.05
N PHE A 72 5.96 8.42 1.73
CA PHE A 72 5.37 9.45 0.87
C PHE A 72 3.89 9.72 1.21
N PHE A 73 3.13 8.67 1.50
CA PHE A 73 1.75 8.82 1.98
C PHE A 73 1.69 9.66 3.26
N ILE A 74 2.52 9.34 4.25
CA ILE A 74 2.58 10.06 5.52
C ILE A 74 3.01 11.52 5.31
N ALA A 75 4.05 11.76 4.50
CA ALA A 75 4.52 13.11 4.20
C ALA A 75 3.42 13.94 3.50
N ALA A 76 2.73 13.36 2.52
CA ALA A 76 1.62 14.03 1.83
C ALA A 76 0.46 14.33 2.79
N LEU A 77 0.17 13.44 3.74
CA LEU A 77 -0.86 13.64 4.75
C LEU A 77 -0.53 14.81 5.68
N ILE A 78 0.70 14.86 6.17
CA ILE A 78 1.20 15.95 7.02
C ILE A 78 1.13 17.28 6.27
N LEU A 79 1.58 17.31 5.02
CA LEU A 79 1.54 18.52 4.20
C LEU A 79 0.10 18.97 3.94
N LEU A 80 -0.83 18.06 3.66
CA LEU A 80 -2.23 18.39 3.45
C LEU A 80 -2.86 18.98 4.73
N ILE A 81 -2.61 18.36 5.89
CA ILE A 81 -3.09 18.87 7.19
C ILE A 81 -2.51 20.26 7.45
N PHE A 82 -1.19 20.43 7.27
CA PHE A 82 -0.55 21.72 7.46
C PHE A 82 -1.17 22.79 6.54
N PHE A 83 -1.37 22.46 5.27
CA PHE A 83 -1.97 23.38 4.31
C PHE A 83 -3.40 23.76 4.68
N TYR A 84 -4.20 22.80 5.18
CA TYR A 84 -5.57 23.04 5.59
C TYR A 84 -5.71 23.93 6.83
N PHE A 85 -4.78 23.82 7.79
CA PHE A 85 -4.86 24.56 9.06
C PHE A 85 -4.15 25.92 9.04
N PHE A 86 -3.12 26.10 8.19
CA PHE A 86 -2.25 27.29 8.24
C PHE A 86 -2.32 28.18 7.00
N MET A 87 -3.01 27.77 5.94
CA MET A 87 -3.15 28.56 4.70
C MET A 87 -4.62 28.78 4.35
#